data_AF-A0A8H4UWL4-F1
#
_entry.id   AF-A0A8H4UWL4-F1
#
_cell.length_a   1.000
_cell.length_b   1.000
_cell.length_c   1.000
_cell.angle_alpha   90.00
_cell.angle_beta   90.00
_cell.angle_gamma   90.00
#
_symmetry.space_group_name_H-M   'P 1'
#
loop_
_entity.id
_entity.type
_entity.pdbx_description
1 polymer ?
#
loop_
_entity_poly.entity_id
_entity_poly.type
_entity_poly.pdbx_seq_one_letter_code
_entity_poly.pdbx_strand_id
1 'polypeptide(L)'
;MAAPPETSVHNLSGKWELNSKQSDDILPVLELQEVPFLVRTLVSKASVSVTLKQTTNDGVSRIDSTQNSLGHAVEETWFLNWEPRESTHTVFGKMIVRAHLVSPTTVGEAVLQG
;
A
#
# COMPACT_ATOMS: atom_id res chain seq x y z
N MET A 1 -9.90 -5.73 2.18
CA MET A 1 -10.37 -4.76 3.20
C MET A 1 -11.67 -4.16 2.70
N ALA A 2 -12.67 -3.94 3.56
CA ALA A 2 -13.92 -3.30 3.16
C ALA A 2 -13.82 -1.79 3.43
N ALA A 3 -14.10 -0.97 2.41
CA ALA A 3 -14.14 0.48 2.54
C ALA A 3 -15.54 0.94 3.00
N PRO A 4 -15.64 1.89 3.95
CA PRO A 4 -16.91 2.51 4.28
C PRO A 4 -17.53 3.21 3.05
N PRO A 5 -18.87 3.22 2.88
CA PRO A 5 -19.55 3.81 1.72
C PRO A 5 -19.22 5.29 1.45
N GLU A 6 -18.88 6.03 2.50
CA GLU A 6 -18.50 7.45 2.47
C GLU A 6 -17.05 7.68 2.03
N THR A 7 -16.25 6.62 1.93
CA THR A 7 -14.83 6.74 1.56
C THR A 7 -14.68 6.79 0.04
N SER A 8 -13.85 7.71 -0.42
CA SER A 8 -13.55 7.92 -1.84
C SER A 8 -12.04 7.84 -2.07
N VAL A 9 -11.61 7.49 -3.29
CA VAL A 9 -10.19 7.53 -3.67
C VAL A 9 -9.57 8.93 -3.55
N HIS A 10 -10.41 9.97 -3.52
CA HIS A 10 -9.99 11.35 -3.29
C HIS A 10 -9.71 11.66 -1.81
N ASN A 11 -10.11 10.80 -0.89
CA ASN A 11 -9.79 10.88 0.52
C ASN A 11 -9.72 9.49 1.16
N LEU A 12 -8.51 8.95 1.23
CA LEU A 12 -8.21 7.64 1.81
C LEU A 12 -7.97 7.70 3.33
N SER A 13 -8.13 8.87 3.95
CA SER A 13 -7.86 9.05 5.38
C SER A 13 -8.76 8.14 6.22
N GLY A 14 -8.17 7.38 7.14
CA GLY A 14 -8.90 6.44 7.97
C GLY A 14 -8.03 5.32 8.52
N LYS A 15 -8.65 4.44 9.30
CA LYS A 15 -8.03 3.20 9.79
C LYS A 15 -8.61 2.03 9.01
N TRP A 16 -7.72 1.20 8.49
CA TRP A 16 -8.03 0.09 7.62
C TRP A 16 -7.53 -1.19 8.25
N GLU A 17 -8.38 -2.20 8.34
CA GLU A 17 -8.04 -3.50 8.92
C GLU A 17 -8.26 -4.61 7.88
N LEU A 18 -7.28 -5.49 7.77
CA LEU A 18 -7.36 -6.63 6.86
C LEU A 18 -8.39 -7.64 7.38
N ASN A 19 -9.42 -7.90 6.57
CA ASN A 19 -10.37 -8.97 6.86
C ASN A 19 -9.82 -10.29 6.32
N SER A 20 -9.19 -11.09 7.19
CA SER A 20 -8.59 -12.38 6.83
C SER A 20 -9.60 -13.42 6.35
N LYS A 21 -10.89 -13.27 6.66
CA LYS A 21 -11.93 -14.19 6.16
C LYS A 21 -12.34 -13.92 4.71
N GLN A 22 -12.09 -12.71 4.21
CA GLN A 22 -12.45 -12.28 2.85
C GLN A 22 -11.22 -11.99 1.97
N SER A 23 -10.01 -12.22 2.49
CA SER A 23 -8.77 -12.00 1.75
C SER A 23 -8.22 -13.34 1.29
N ASP A 24 -7.63 -13.35 0.09
CA ASP A 24 -6.93 -14.52 -0.44
C ASP A 24 -5.60 -14.77 0.30
N ASP A 25 -5.05 -15.98 0.14
CA ASP A 25 -3.76 -16.33 0.72
C ASP A 25 -2.63 -15.52 0.07
N ILE A 26 -1.86 -14.82 0.90
CA ILE A 26 -0.71 -14.00 0.48
C ILE A 26 0.55 -14.83 0.26
N LEU A 27 0.61 -16.08 0.77
CA LEU A 27 1.81 -16.93 0.70
C LEU A 27 2.34 -17.14 -0.74
N PRO A 28 1.51 -17.43 -1.76
CA PRO A 28 2.01 -17.66 -3.12
C PRO A 28 2.69 -16.41 -3.72
N VAL A 29 2.16 -15.21 -3.41
CA VAL A 29 2.74 -13.95 -3.87
C VAL A 29 4.10 -13.69 -3.23
N LEU A 30 4.22 -13.91 -1.92
CA LEU A 30 5.49 -13.76 -1.20
C LEU A 30 6.52 -14.81 -1.63
N GLU A 31 6.09 -16.03 -1.94
CA GLU A 31 6.94 -17.07 -2.51
C GLU A 31 7.50 -16.67 -3.87
N LEU A 32 6.65 -16.11 -4.76
CA LEU A 32 7.08 -15.60 -6.06
C LEU A 32 8.12 -14.48 -5.93
N GLN A 33 8.05 -13.69 -4.86
CA GLN A 33 9.00 -12.62 -4.54
C GLN A 33 10.25 -13.13 -3.78
N GLU A 34 10.47 -14.44 -3.72
CA GLU A 34 11.61 -15.08 -3.05
C GLU A 34 11.71 -14.76 -1.54
N VAL A 35 10.60 -14.39 -0.90
CA VAL A 35 10.56 -14.13 0.54
C VAL A 35 10.76 -15.45 1.30
N PRO A 36 11.69 -15.51 2.28
CA PRO A 36 11.99 -16.74 3.01
C PRO A 36 10.76 -17.38 3.67
N PHE A 37 10.69 -18.72 3.66
CA PHE A 37 9.54 -19.50 4.15
C PHE A 37 9.06 -19.11 5.56
N LEU A 38 10.01 -18.88 6.47
CA LEU A 38 9.68 -18.47 7.84
C LEU A 38 9.05 -17.08 7.91
N VAL A 39 9.56 -16.14 7.10
CA VAL A 39 9.04 -14.75 7.04
C VAL A 39 7.63 -14.75 6.45
N ARG A 40 7.40 -15.42 5.32
CA ARG A 40 6.07 -15.48 4.69
C ARG A 40 5.02 -16.17 5.58
N THR A 41 5.40 -17.19 6.35
CA THR A 41 4.52 -17.86 7.32
C THR A 41 4.12 -16.97 8.50
N LEU A 42 5.02 -16.10 8.96
CA LEU A 42 4.70 -15.12 10.00
C LEU A 42 3.75 -14.05 9.46
N VAL A 43 4.00 -13.54 8.24
CA VAL A 43 3.16 -12.53 7.59
C VAL A 43 1.74 -13.05 7.33
N SER A 44 1.57 -14.31 6.90
CA SER A 44 0.23 -14.86 6.62
C SER A 44 -0.66 -15.01 7.87
N LYS A 45 -0.06 -15.03 9.06
CA LYS A 45 -0.79 -15.09 10.34
C LYS A 45 -0.95 -13.72 11.01
N ALA A 46 -0.33 -12.69 10.45
CA ALA A 46 -0.33 -11.37 11.05
C ALA A 46 -1.63 -10.62 10.77
N SER A 47 -2.22 -10.03 11.81
CA SER A 47 -3.23 -8.99 11.63
C SER A 47 -2.54 -7.73 11.12
N VAL A 48 -2.89 -7.30 9.91
CA VAL A 48 -2.39 -6.06 9.31
C VAL A 48 -3.43 -4.97 9.49
N SER A 49 -3.00 -3.84 10.04
CA SER A 49 -3.77 -2.61 10.06
C SER A 49 -2.97 -1.47 9.46
N VAL A 50 -3.64 -0.58 8.73
CA VAL A 50 -3.03 0.59 8.11
C VAL A 50 -3.82 1.82 8.51
N THR A 51 -3.14 2.81 9.07
CA THR A 51 -3.70 4.14 9.30
C THR A 51 -3.21 5.07 8.21
N LEU A 52 -4.12 5.67 7.47
CA LEU A 52 -3.82 6.61 6.40
C LEU A 52 -4.24 8.02 6.80
N LYS A 53 -3.40 9.00 6.47
CA LYS A 53 -3.71 10.42 6.55
C LYS A 53 -3.40 11.07 5.21
N GLN A 54 -4.44 11.52 4.51
CA GLN A 54 -4.29 12.22 3.26
C GLN A 54 -4.39 13.73 3.48
N THR A 55 -3.44 14.48 2.94
CA THR A 55 -3.41 15.94 2.96
C THR A 55 -3.14 16.47 1.56
N THR A 56 -3.55 17.70 1.29
CA THR A 56 -3.23 18.39 0.04
C THR A 56 -2.52 19.68 0.38
N ASN A 57 -1.28 19.81 -0.09
CA ASN A 57 -0.47 21.03 0.05
C ASN A 57 0.01 21.42 -1.33
N ASP A 58 -0.12 22.70 -1.69
CA ASP A 58 0.33 23.26 -2.97
C ASP A 58 -0.16 22.47 -4.21
N GLY A 59 -1.38 21.93 -4.13
CA GLY A 59 -1.99 21.13 -5.20
C GLY A 59 -1.47 19.70 -5.31
N VAL A 60 -0.50 19.29 -4.49
CA VAL A 60 0.02 17.92 -4.42
C VAL A 60 -0.67 17.17 -3.28
N SER A 61 -1.29 16.04 -3.59
CA SER A 61 -1.84 15.15 -2.57
C SER A 61 -0.74 14.27 -1.98
N ARG A 62 -0.64 14.29 -0.65
CA ARG A 62 0.29 13.50 0.15
C ARG A 62 -0.51 12.50 0.99
N ILE A 63 -0.08 11.26 1.03
CA ILE A 63 -0.63 10.22 1.91
C ILE A 63 0.47 9.77 2.85
N ASP A 64 0.26 9.97 4.14
CA ASP A 64 1.08 9.36 5.19
C ASP A 64 0.41 8.06 5.63
N SER A 65 1.15 6.97 5.57
CA SER A 65 0.71 5.62 5.90
C SER A 65 1.50 5.10 7.09
N THR A 66 0.80 4.59 8.09
CA THR A 66 1.39 3.83 9.19
C THR A 66 0.77 2.43 9.19
N GLN A 67 1.54 1.46 8.69
CA GLN A 67 1.18 0.06 8.74
C GLN A 67 1.69 -0.57 10.03
N ASN A 68 0.80 -1.21 10.79
CA ASN A 68 1.15 -1.98 11.97
C ASN A 68 0.93 -3.47 11.69
N SER A 69 1.98 -4.27 11.90
CA SER A 69 1.94 -5.72 11.78
C SER A 69 2.95 -6.36 12.73
N LEU A 70 2.54 -7.39 13.49
CA LEU A 70 3.40 -8.13 14.43
C LEU A 70 4.21 -7.25 15.41
N GLY A 71 3.65 -6.11 15.84
CA GLY A 71 4.33 -5.17 16.74
C GLY A 71 5.37 -4.27 16.06
N HIS A 72 5.51 -4.35 14.74
CA HIS A 72 6.32 -3.45 13.93
C HIS A 72 5.43 -2.43 13.24
N ALA A 73 5.81 -1.15 13.34
CA ALA A 73 5.25 -0.07 12.56
C ALA A 73 6.16 0.21 11.37
N VAL A 74 5.58 0.25 10.17
CA VAL A 74 6.23 0.74 8.95
C VAL A 74 5.53 2.02 8.56
N GLU A 75 6.31 3.09 8.42
CA GLU A 75 5.82 4.40 8.00
C GLU A 75 6.25 4.65 6.55
N GLU A 76 5.31 5.09 5.73
CA GLU A 76 5.54 5.45 4.34
C GLU A 76 4.84 6.77 4.01
N THR A 77 5.49 7.59 3.18
CA THR A 77 4.89 8.81 2.63
C THR A 77 4.82 8.72 1.12
N TRP A 78 3.61 8.87 0.58
CA TRP A 78 3.34 8.88 -0.84
C TRP A 78 2.99 10.29 -1.31
N PHE A 79 3.54 10.69 -2.46
CA PHE A 79 3.22 11.94 -3.12
C PHE A 79 2.59 11.64 -4.48
N LEU A 80 1.36 12.09 -4.69
CA LEU A 80 0.56 11.80 -5.87
C LEU A 80 0.85 12.78 -7.02
N ASN A 81 2.13 12.98 -7.36
CA ASN A 81 2.58 13.88 -8.41
C ASN A 81 3.38 13.20 -9.53
N TRP A 82 3.42 11.86 -9.53
CA TRP A 82 4.14 11.03 -10.50
C TRP A 82 5.66 11.20 -10.56
N GLU A 83 6.26 11.96 -9.63
CA GLU A 83 7.72 12.11 -9.58
C GLU A 83 8.38 10.88 -8.95
N PRO A 84 9.47 10.35 -9.54
CA PRO A 84 10.21 9.22 -8.99
C PRO A 84 10.91 9.62 -7.69
N ARG A 85 10.87 8.73 -6.70
CA ARG A 85 11.54 8.91 -5.41
C ARG A 85 12.23 7.62 -4.99
N GLU A 86 13.44 7.74 -4.46
CA GLU A 86 14.13 6.62 -3.84
C GLU A 86 13.47 6.29 -2.49
N SER A 87 13.28 5.00 -2.22
CA SER A 87 12.79 4.51 -0.93
C SER A 87 13.48 3.19 -0.59
N THR A 88 13.58 2.88 0.71
CA THR A 88 14.13 1.61 1.20
C THR A 88 13.07 0.93 2.06
N HIS A 89 12.58 -0.21 1.60
CA HIS A 89 11.55 -1.00 2.29
C HIS A 89 12.19 -2.19 3.02
N THR A 90 11.72 -2.49 4.23
CA THR A 90 12.27 -3.58 5.06
C THR A 90 12.16 -4.96 4.40
N VAL A 91 11.11 -5.19 3.59
CA VAL A 91 10.88 -6.47 2.90
C VAL A 91 11.48 -6.48 1.49
N PHE A 92 11.48 -5.34 0.79
CA PHE A 92 11.79 -5.29 -0.66
C PHE A 92 13.14 -4.63 -0.97
N GLY A 93 13.85 -4.09 0.02
CA GLY A 93 15.11 -3.40 -0.17
C GLY A 93 14.95 -2.04 -0.84
N LYS A 94 15.93 -1.65 -1.66
CA LYS A 94 15.96 -0.35 -2.34
C LYS A 94 15.00 -0.34 -3.53
N MET A 95 14.15 0.67 -3.63
CA MET A 95 13.14 0.82 -4.67
C MET A 95 13.04 2.26 -5.17
N ILE A 96 12.55 2.43 -6.40
CA ILE A 96 12.10 3.72 -6.94
C ILE A 96 10.58 3.68 -7.00
N VAL A 97 9.92 4.63 -6.37
CA VAL A 97 8.46 4.71 -6.29
C VAL A 97 7.93 5.97 -6.97
N ARG A 98 6.75 5.85 -7.58
CA ARG A 98 5.96 6.95 -8.16
C ARG A 98 4.48 6.65 -7.97
N ALA A 99 3.67 7.68 -7.77
CA ALA A 99 2.22 7.54 -7.59
C ALA A 99 1.47 8.73 -8.16
N HIS A 100 0.28 8.50 -8.71
CA HIS A 100 -0.68 9.53 -9.11
C HIS A 100 -2.11 8.97 -9.08
N LEU A 101 -3.12 9.84 -9.14
CA LEU A 101 -4.50 9.43 -9.40
C LEU A 101 -4.75 9.33 -10.90
N VAL A 102 -5.42 8.28 -11.34
CA VAL A 102 -5.84 8.08 -12.74
C VAL A 102 -7.36 7.99 -12.84
N SER A 103 -7.89 8.54 -13.93
CA SER A 103 -9.29 8.31 -14.31
C SER A 103 -9.50 6.84 -14.65
N PRO A 104 -10.64 6.22 -14.30
CA PRO A 104 -10.98 4.86 -14.70
C PRO A 104 -10.84 4.61 -16.21
N THR A 105 -11.11 5.63 -17.03
CA THR A 105 -11.01 5.55 -18.50
C THR A 105 -9.57 5.45 -19.01
N THR A 106 -8.57 5.79 -18.19
CA THR A 106 -7.15 5.85 -18.58
C THR A 106 -6.37 4.60 -18.13
N VAL A 107 -6.94 3.79 -17.21
CA VAL A 107 -6.28 2.62 -16.60
C VAL A 107 -5.91 1.55 -17.63
N GLY A 108 -6.63 1.46 -18.76
CA GLY A 108 -6.42 0.46 -19.80
C GLY A 108 -5.09 0.56 -20.56
N GLU A 109 -4.45 1.73 -20.59
CA GLU A 109 -3.19 1.93 -21.33
C GLU A 109 -1.97 2.13 -20.40
N ALA A 110 -2.17 2.73 -19.23
CA ALA A 110 -1.06 3.16 -18.36
C ALA A 110 -0.44 2.03 -17.51
N VAL A 111 -1.17 0.96 -17.23
CA VAL A 111 -0.73 -0.11 -16.30
C VAL A 111 0.01 -1.25 -17.01
N LEU A 112 -0.13 -1.38 -18.34
CA LEU A 112 0.43 -2.48 -19.13
C LEU A 112 1.72 -2.13 -19.90
N GLN A 113 2.20 -0.88 -19.82
CA GLN A 113 3.44 -0.44 -20.48
C GLN A 113 4.63 -0.28 -19.51
N GLY A 114 4.58 -0.97 -18.37
CA GLY A 114 5.73 -1.13 -17.47
C GLY A 114 6.72 -2.14 -17.99
#